data_AF-B7FZH7-F1
#
_entry.id   AF-B7FZH7-F1
#
_cell.length_a   1.000
_cell.length_b   1.000
_cell.length_c   1.000
_cell.angle_alpha   90.00
_cell.angle_beta   90.00
_cell.angle_gamma   90.00
#
_symmetry.space_group_name_H-M   'P 1'
#
loop_
_entity.id
_entity.type
_entity.pdbx_description
1 polymer ?
#
loop_
_entity_poly.entity_id
_entity_poly.type
_entity_poly.pdbx_seq_one_letter_code
_entity_poly.pdbx_strand_id
1 'polypeptide(L)'
;MGMQQESSHPFEYLSAFAPGLDAAINCHLGLVNVDKLAPEYDTMPSWHRAVDPGVGAITPYQNCSTIAKEFIPAGGELFKHYGDQWFTGRQDIFGLMPLLEDYPRAEQFAIDFNSIAGNTSMDFRRDLYKIVTDFPFESRVTNALPNDVLQVPTIVEEGIRAVYQPLATRKVEDLEANGRCLDYLAPRPSTLPQAGRGAFATQFLAEGTIVAGSPFLVMANGDYFDMFEANWYDKTYPPDISRKTRSQLGLNYCWTHADASLFLCPYGANVNYINHNPEPNIRVQWARAQSMRHNEQWLHQSPTEMLVSSSPGLFLDFIALRDIEEGEEVFIDYGPKWELAWQAHVEYWTTSNYSHSYQSARVYSKANANKPFRSQSEQEVDPYPSYYEFRCLDVAWYYPKQHQNVWMLWNRTRTFGFNCRILEHRTSPEGTFYYKVELQAPQHKDVWGEQWDPSKARAETWYTRDSWFPQHQVVLVDLAYSTDIFLSDAFRHPIAIPDSIFPDAWRGFVA
;
A
#
# COMPACT_ATOMS: atom_id res chain seq x y z
N MET A 1 -5.07 0.30 -0.70
CA MET A 1 -3.86 -0.13 0.02
C MET A 1 -2.69 0.48 -0.70
N GLY A 2 -1.91 1.30 0.01
CA GLY A 2 -0.64 1.77 -0.49
C GLY A 2 0.30 0.58 -0.58
N MET A 3 0.83 0.33 -1.77
CA MET A 3 1.98 -0.54 -1.94
C MET A 3 3.05 0.31 -2.62
N GLN A 4 4.27 0.29 -2.10
CA GLN A 4 5.42 0.91 -2.75
C GLN A 4 6.47 -0.14 -3.03
N GLN A 5 7.16 0.01 -4.15
CA GLN A 5 8.27 -0.86 -4.48
C GLN A 5 9.50 -0.42 -3.67
N GLU A 6 10.03 -1.32 -2.87
CA GLU A 6 11.27 -1.14 -2.10
C GLU A 6 12.49 -1.29 -2.98
N SER A 7 12.49 -2.36 -3.77
CA SER A 7 13.59 -2.71 -4.67
C SER A 7 13.06 -3.53 -5.83
N SER A 8 13.63 -3.33 -7.01
CA SER A 8 13.51 -4.27 -8.13
C SER A 8 14.51 -5.41 -7.92
N HIS A 9 14.03 -6.64 -7.75
CA HIS A 9 14.85 -7.83 -7.99
C HIS A 9 14.70 -8.21 -9.48
N PRO A 10 15.69 -8.86 -10.12
CA PRO A 10 15.55 -9.36 -11.51
C PRO A 10 14.35 -10.30 -11.75
N PHE A 11 13.69 -10.78 -10.70
CA PHE A 11 12.61 -11.77 -10.81
C PHE A 11 11.32 -11.43 -10.07
N GLU A 12 11.36 -10.59 -9.03
CA GLU A 12 10.19 -10.21 -8.22
C GLU A 12 10.33 -8.79 -7.64
N TYR A 13 9.21 -8.22 -7.19
CA TYR A 13 9.19 -6.92 -6.55
C TYR A 13 9.06 -7.08 -5.04
N LEU A 14 9.97 -6.46 -4.31
CA LEU A 14 9.75 -6.27 -2.88
C LEU A 14 8.84 -5.06 -2.71
N SER A 15 7.67 -5.27 -2.10
CA SER A 15 6.67 -4.23 -1.90
C SER A 15 6.45 -3.95 -0.42
N ALA A 16 6.48 -2.69 -0.04
CA ALA A 16 6.09 -2.21 1.28
C ALA A 16 4.56 -2.10 1.34
N PHE A 17 3.95 -2.63 2.40
CA PHE A 17 2.55 -2.38 2.71
C PHE A 17 2.41 -1.11 3.55
N ALA A 18 1.65 -0.14 3.04
CA ALA A 18 1.31 1.10 3.74
C ALA A 18 -0.21 1.14 4.01
N PRO A 19 -0.67 0.69 5.19
CA PRO A 19 -2.07 0.77 5.59
C PRO A 19 -2.51 2.22 5.86
N GLY A 20 -3.82 2.44 5.98
CA GLY A 20 -4.40 3.75 6.28
C GLY A 20 -5.84 3.89 5.78
N LEU A 21 -6.28 5.13 5.54
CA LEU A 21 -7.61 5.42 4.96
C LEU A 21 -7.86 4.59 3.69
N ASP A 22 -6.79 4.39 2.92
CA ASP A 22 -6.77 3.66 1.68
C ASP A 22 -7.02 2.13 1.85
N ALA A 23 -7.12 1.61 3.06
CA ALA A 23 -7.60 0.25 3.32
C ALA A 23 -9.11 0.21 3.66
N ALA A 24 -9.73 1.35 3.93
CA ALA A 24 -11.15 1.49 4.25
C ALA A 24 -12.02 1.97 3.07
N ILE A 25 -11.41 2.60 2.06
CA ILE A 25 -12.10 3.10 0.86
C ILE A 25 -12.55 1.92 -0.02
N ASN A 26 -13.82 1.94 -0.41
CA ASN A 26 -14.46 0.91 -1.25
C ASN A 26 -14.19 1.14 -2.75
N CYS A 27 -14.72 0.26 -3.62
CA CYS A 27 -14.65 0.43 -5.07
C CYS A 27 -16.04 0.30 -5.70
N HIS A 28 -16.40 1.32 -6.48
CA HIS A 28 -17.50 1.28 -7.43
C HIS A 28 -17.05 2.06 -8.67
N LEU A 29 -16.86 1.36 -9.80
CA LEU A 29 -16.14 1.92 -10.95
C LEU A 29 -16.87 3.09 -11.64
N GLY A 30 -18.21 3.15 -11.53
CA GLY A 30 -19.00 4.30 -11.97
C GLY A 30 -19.03 5.49 -10.99
N LEU A 31 -18.49 5.33 -9.78
CA LEU A 31 -18.53 6.35 -8.71
C LEU A 31 -17.15 6.79 -8.21
N VAL A 32 -16.07 6.40 -8.91
CA VAL A 32 -14.68 6.70 -8.51
C VAL A 32 -14.49 8.19 -8.32
N ASN A 33 -14.34 8.63 -7.06
CA ASN A 33 -14.27 10.04 -6.67
C ASN A 33 -13.00 10.38 -5.89
N VAL A 34 -12.15 9.40 -5.61
CA VAL A 34 -10.86 9.60 -4.96
C VAL A 34 -9.73 8.90 -5.73
N ASP A 35 -8.54 9.46 -5.63
CA ASP A 35 -7.29 8.84 -6.07
C ASP A 35 -6.32 8.68 -4.91
N LYS A 36 -5.37 7.76 -5.05
CA LYS A 36 -4.31 7.59 -4.07
C LYS A 36 -3.08 8.39 -4.47
N LEU A 37 -2.41 8.97 -3.49
CA LEU A 37 -1.04 9.43 -3.65
C LEU A 37 -0.07 8.33 -3.25
N ALA A 38 1.11 8.34 -3.86
CA ALA A 38 2.22 7.52 -3.43
C ALA A 38 2.63 7.96 -2.02
N PRO A 39 2.83 7.05 -1.04
CA PRO A 39 3.45 7.45 0.21
C PRO A 39 4.85 8.02 -0.07
N GLU A 40 5.19 9.03 0.72
CA GLU A 40 6.48 9.67 0.71
C GLU A 40 7.51 8.70 1.31
N TYR A 41 8.65 8.55 0.66
CA TYR A 41 9.77 7.80 1.24
C TYR A 41 10.71 8.79 1.91
N ASP A 42 10.79 8.69 3.23
CA ASP A 42 11.59 9.53 4.10
C ASP A 42 12.36 8.63 5.06
N THR A 43 13.69 8.58 4.92
CA THR A 43 14.56 7.81 5.82
C THR A 43 14.81 8.52 7.14
N MET A 44 14.06 9.58 7.46
CA MET A 44 14.34 10.50 8.56
C MET A 44 15.78 11.02 8.44
N PRO A 45 16.08 12.00 7.57
CA PRO A 45 17.46 12.39 7.22
C PRO A 45 18.32 12.85 8.41
N SER A 46 17.70 13.14 9.56
CA SER A 46 18.39 13.41 10.82
C SER A 46 18.99 12.16 11.48
N TRP A 47 18.52 10.97 11.13
CA TRP A 47 18.98 9.71 11.70
C TRP A 47 20.05 9.08 10.83
N HIS A 48 21.01 8.46 11.51
CA HIS A 48 22.18 7.89 10.92
C HIS A 48 22.41 6.49 11.50
N ARG A 49 22.53 5.50 10.60
CA ARG A 49 22.66 4.07 10.93
C ARG A 49 23.74 3.73 11.95
N ALA A 50 24.75 4.58 12.11
CA ALA A 50 25.85 4.35 13.04
C ALA A 50 25.62 4.89 14.47
N VAL A 51 24.61 5.74 14.67
CA VAL A 51 24.41 6.45 15.96
C VAL A 51 22.97 6.39 16.48
N ASP A 52 21.99 6.14 15.61
CA ASP A 52 20.58 6.14 15.96
C ASP A 52 20.01 4.71 16.02
N PRO A 53 19.77 4.15 17.24
CA PRO A 53 19.28 2.78 17.40
C PRO A 53 17.86 2.57 16.87
N GLY A 54 17.08 3.63 16.62
CA GLY A 54 15.76 3.56 15.98
C GLY A 54 15.80 3.31 14.47
N VAL A 55 16.97 3.41 13.84
CA VAL A 55 17.09 3.23 12.38
C VAL A 55 16.66 1.82 11.98
N GLY A 56 15.77 1.77 10.99
CA GLY A 56 15.19 0.52 10.51
C GLY A 56 14.10 -0.07 11.41
N ALA A 57 13.83 0.50 12.59
CA ALA A 57 12.75 0.07 13.49
C ALA A 57 11.37 0.65 13.10
N ILE A 58 11.36 1.65 12.22
CA ILE A 58 10.17 2.33 11.73
C ILE A 58 10.12 2.32 10.21
N THR A 59 8.91 2.45 9.64
CA THR A 59 8.74 2.55 8.19
C THR A 59 9.29 3.86 7.65
N PRO A 60 10.03 3.85 6.52
CA PRO A 60 10.37 5.07 5.79
C PRO A 60 9.19 5.55 4.93
N TYR A 61 8.10 4.78 4.83
CA TYR A 61 6.92 5.14 4.03
C TYR A 61 5.93 5.92 4.87
N GLN A 62 5.71 7.16 4.47
CA GLN A 62 4.99 8.16 5.24
C GLN A 62 3.91 8.83 4.40
N ASN A 63 2.97 9.51 5.06
CA ASN A 63 2.03 10.42 4.41
C ASN A 63 1.25 9.79 3.23
N CYS A 64 0.84 8.52 3.35
CA CYS A 64 -0.01 7.88 2.33
C CYS A 64 -1.37 8.60 2.25
N SER A 65 -1.48 9.53 1.31
CA SER A 65 -2.61 10.45 1.21
C SER A 65 -3.61 9.99 0.16
N THR A 66 -4.86 10.37 0.35
CA THR A 66 -5.94 10.20 -0.63
C THR A 66 -6.42 11.58 -1.05
N ILE A 67 -6.61 11.79 -2.34
CA ILE A 67 -7.10 13.05 -2.89
C ILE A 67 -8.50 12.87 -3.47
N ALA A 68 -9.38 13.84 -3.26
CA ALA A 68 -10.65 13.90 -3.97
C ALA A 68 -10.40 14.33 -5.43
N LYS A 69 -11.03 13.62 -6.37
CA LYS A 69 -10.97 13.92 -7.82
C LYS A 69 -12.09 14.84 -8.26
N GLU A 70 -13.15 14.90 -7.46
CA GLU A 70 -14.37 15.65 -7.72
C GLU A 70 -15.04 16.02 -6.39
N PHE A 71 -16.12 16.79 -6.46
CA PHE A 71 -16.92 17.10 -5.29
C PHE A 71 -17.57 15.84 -4.72
N ILE A 72 -17.41 15.61 -3.43
CA ILE A 72 -18.05 14.50 -2.70
C ILE A 72 -19.12 15.12 -1.80
N PRO A 73 -20.41 14.80 -2.00
CA PRO A 73 -21.48 15.36 -1.19
C PRO A 73 -21.34 14.89 0.27
N ALA A 74 -21.92 15.65 1.20
CA ALA A 74 -22.02 15.22 2.59
C ALA A 74 -22.70 13.84 2.67
N GLY A 75 -22.07 12.93 3.41
CA GLY A 75 -22.49 11.53 3.50
C GLY A 75 -22.17 10.64 2.29
N GLY A 76 -21.55 11.19 1.25
CA GLY A 76 -21.08 10.42 0.09
C GLY A 76 -19.94 9.46 0.46
N GLU A 77 -20.02 8.23 -0.02
CA GLU A 77 -18.97 7.22 0.14
C GLU A 77 -17.74 7.53 -0.74
N LEU A 78 -16.56 7.18 -0.25
CA LEU A 78 -15.32 7.28 -1.01
C LEU A 78 -15.14 6.02 -1.86
N PHE A 79 -14.91 6.20 -3.16
CA PHE A 79 -14.64 5.14 -4.11
C PHE A 79 -13.36 5.37 -4.87
N LYS A 80 -12.55 4.32 -4.95
CA LYS A 80 -11.32 4.31 -5.75
C LYS A 80 -11.28 3.16 -6.72
N HIS A 81 -10.43 3.30 -7.73
CA HIS A 81 -10.14 2.23 -8.67
C HIS A 81 -9.11 1.26 -8.09
N TYR A 82 -9.48 -0.01 -7.92
CA TYR A 82 -8.54 -1.07 -7.51
C TYR A 82 -7.67 -1.61 -8.66
N GLY A 83 -7.97 -1.20 -9.89
CA GLY A 83 -7.41 -1.77 -11.12
C GLY A 83 -8.28 -2.88 -11.68
N ASP A 84 -8.49 -2.90 -12.99
CA ASP A 84 -9.43 -3.83 -13.65
C ASP A 84 -9.05 -5.30 -13.44
N GLN A 85 -7.75 -5.59 -13.36
CA GLN A 85 -7.21 -6.93 -13.06
C GLN A 85 -7.72 -7.49 -11.73
N TRP A 86 -8.05 -6.64 -10.75
CA TRP A 86 -8.62 -7.09 -9.48
C TRP A 86 -9.95 -7.80 -9.69
N PHE A 87 -10.79 -7.26 -10.58
CA PHE A 87 -12.13 -7.77 -10.90
C PHE A 87 -12.09 -8.89 -11.93
N THR A 88 -11.31 -8.74 -13.01
CA THR A 88 -11.22 -9.77 -14.05
C THR A 88 -10.56 -11.05 -13.54
N GLY A 89 -9.61 -10.94 -12.60
CA GLY A 89 -9.01 -12.10 -11.92
C GLY A 89 -9.87 -12.75 -10.83
N ARG A 90 -11.08 -12.21 -10.56
CA ARG A 90 -12.02 -12.71 -9.52
C ARG A 90 -13.45 -12.80 -10.05
N GLN A 91 -13.59 -13.06 -11.34
CA GLN A 91 -14.91 -13.15 -11.98
C GLN A 91 -15.74 -14.33 -11.44
N ASP A 92 -15.09 -15.39 -10.95
CA ASP A 92 -15.72 -16.52 -10.27
C ASP A 92 -16.39 -16.12 -8.94
N ILE A 93 -15.88 -15.08 -8.28
CA ILE A 93 -16.41 -14.57 -7.00
C ILE A 93 -17.50 -13.52 -7.24
N PHE A 94 -17.25 -12.58 -8.15
CA PHE A 94 -18.10 -11.39 -8.32
C PHE A 94 -19.01 -11.43 -9.55
N GLY A 95 -18.86 -12.42 -10.41
CA GLY A 95 -19.47 -12.42 -11.74
C GLY A 95 -18.89 -11.35 -12.65
N LEU A 96 -19.59 -11.07 -13.75
CA LEU A 96 -19.15 -10.14 -14.80
C LEU A 96 -19.40 -8.67 -14.43
N MET A 97 -18.66 -8.16 -13.44
CA MET A 97 -18.79 -6.76 -12.99
C MET A 97 -18.43 -5.74 -14.09
N PRO A 98 -19.13 -4.59 -14.20
CA PRO A 98 -18.69 -3.48 -15.04
C PRO A 98 -17.26 -3.05 -14.75
N LEU A 99 -16.47 -2.70 -15.79
CA LEU A 99 -15.18 -2.04 -15.67
C LEU A 99 -15.30 -0.53 -15.93
N LEU A 100 -14.22 0.22 -15.69
CA LEU A 100 -14.22 1.68 -15.85
C LEU A 100 -14.62 2.12 -17.26
N GLU A 101 -14.20 1.38 -18.29
CA GLU A 101 -14.52 1.69 -19.69
C GLU A 101 -15.98 1.35 -20.08
N ASP A 102 -16.69 0.56 -19.28
CA ASP A 102 -18.03 0.10 -19.59
C ASP A 102 -19.10 1.15 -19.22
N TYR A 103 -18.86 1.98 -18.20
CA TYR A 103 -19.81 3.04 -17.80
C TYR A 103 -20.03 4.10 -18.88
N PRO A 104 -19.00 4.66 -19.55
CA PRO A 104 -19.23 5.57 -20.68
C PRO A 104 -19.99 4.93 -21.85
N ARG A 105 -19.79 3.62 -22.09
CA ARG A 105 -20.52 2.89 -23.13
C ARG A 105 -21.99 2.69 -22.74
N ALA A 106 -22.25 2.39 -21.47
CA ALA A 106 -23.60 2.23 -20.93
C ALA A 106 -24.35 3.57 -20.91
N GLU A 107 -23.68 4.66 -20.58
CA GLU A 107 -24.23 6.02 -20.68
C GLU A 107 -24.62 6.36 -22.12
N GLN A 108 -23.72 6.13 -23.08
CA GLN A 108 -24.01 6.34 -24.50
C GLN A 108 -25.20 5.48 -24.97
N PHE A 109 -25.26 4.22 -24.54
CA PHE A 109 -26.40 3.35 -24.82
C PHE A 109 -27.71 3.94 -24.29
N ALA A 110 -27.75 4.44 -23.05
CA ALA A 110 -28.94 5.04 -22.47
C ALA A 110 -29.40 6.30 -23.23
N ILE A 111 -28.45 7.12 -23.69
CA ILE A 111 -28.71 8.30 -24.54
C ILE A 111 -29.33 7.87 -25.88
N ASP A 112 -28.72 6.89 -26.55
CA ASP A 112 -29.20 6.39 -27.84
C ASP A 112 -30.59 5.75 -27.68
N PHE A 113 -30.79 4.93 -26.64
CA PHE A 113 -32.08 4.33 -26.30
C PHE A 113 -33.16 5.39 -26.10
N ASN A 114 -32.86 6.46 -25.35
CA ASN A 114 -33.81 7.54 -25.11
C ASN A 114 -34.16 8.31 -26.39
N SER A 115 -33.20 8.48 -27.31
CA SER A 115 -33.45 9.13 -28.61
C SER A 115 -34.43 8.34 -29.49
N ILE A 116 -34.41 7.01 -29.40
CA ILE A 116 -35.25 6.10 -30.18
C ILE A 116 -36.62 5.91 -29.51
N ALA A 117 -36.62 5.62 -28.21
CA ALA A 117 -37.80 5.16 -27.49
C ALA A 117 -38.42 6.23 -26.58
N GLY A 118 -37.78 7.37 -26.35
CA GLY A 118 -38.21 8.39 -25.38
C GLY A 118 -39.62 8.94 -25.61
N ASN A 119 -40.06 9.01 -26.87
CA ASN A 119 -41.40 9.51 -27.25
C ASN A 119 -42.48 8.40 -27.32
N THR A 120 -42.14 7.16 -26.97
CA THR A 120 -43.08 6.02 -27.01
C THR A 120 -43.81 5.84 -25.66
N SER A 121 -44.77 4.91 -25.58
CA SER A 121 -45.46 4.61 -24.31
C SER A 121 -44.49 4.07 -23.27
N MET A 122 -44.77 4.31 -21.98
CA MET A 122 -43.91 3.82 -20.88
C MET A 122 -43.80 2.29 -20.86
N ASP A 123 -44.89 1.58 -21.18
CA ASP A 123 -44.89 0.12 -21.23
C ASP A 123 -43.99 -0.39 -22.36
N PHE A 124 -44.07 0.22 -23.55
CA PHE A 124 -43.19 -0.14 -24.67
C PHE A 124 -41.72 0.14 -24.35
N ARG A 125 -41.41 1.27 -23.69
CA ARG A 125 -40.05 1.56 -23.21
C ARG A 125 -39.53 0.51 -22.25
N ARG A 126 -40.35 0.12 -21.27
CA ARG A 126 -39.98 -0.92 -20.28
C ARG A 126 -39.72 -2.26 -20.96
N ASP A 127 -40.59 -2.67 -21.87
CA ASP A 127 -40.45 -3.95 -22.58
C ASP A 127 -39.19 -3.95 -23.46
N LEU A 128 -38.96 -2.87 -24.21
CA LEU A 128 -37.77 -2.74 -25.05
C LEU A 128 -36.48 -2.70 -24.23
N TYR A 129 -36.49 -2.01 -23.09
CA TYR A 129 -35.33 -1.94 -22.19
C TYR A 129 -35.01 -3.31 -21.60
N LYS A 130 -36.04 -4.04 -21.14
CA LYS A 130 -35.90 -5.41 -20.62
C LYS A 130 -35.32 -6.38 -21.63
N ILE A 131 -35.67 -6.26 -22.92
CA ILE A 131 -35.06 -7.09 -23.97
C ILE A 131 -33.53 -6.95 -23.97
N VAL A 132 -33.02 -5.75 -23.65
CA VAL A 132 -31.57 -5.49 -23.61
C VAL A 132 -30.95 -5.88 -22.28
N THR A 133 -31.57 -5.55 -21.15
CA THR A 133 -31.02 -5.86 -19.82
C THR A 133 -31.11 -7.33 -19.46
N ASP A 134 -32.14 -8.03 -19.97
CA ASP A 134 -32.40 -9.45 -19.70
C ASP A 134 -31.89 -10.34 -20.86
N PHE A 135 -31.09 -9.77 -21.77
CA PHE A 135 -30.52 -10.51 -22.89
C PHE A 135 -29.64 -11.66 -22.36
N PRO A 136 -29.73 -12.88 -22.93
CA PRO A 136 -29.12 -14.08 -22.33
C PRO A 136 -27.58 -14.11 -22.36
N PHE A 137 -26.94 -13.07 -22.90
CA PHE A 137 -25.48 -12.95 -22.94
C PHE A 137 -25.04 -11.89 -21.95
N GLU A 138 -24.28 -12.31 -20.95
CA GLU A 138 -23.70 -11.39 -19.97
C GLU A 138 -22.78 -10.39 -20.66
N SER A 139 -22.97 -9.11 -20.36
CA SER A 139 -22.11 -8.03 -20.82
C SER A 139 -21.82 -7.07 -19.67
N ARG A 140 -20.56 -6.65 -19.58
CA ARG A 140 -20.15 -5.65 -18.58
C ARG A 140 -20.85 -4.31 -18.80
N VAL A 141 -21.12 -3.96 -20.06
CA VAL A 141 -21.84 -2.74 -20.43
C VAL A 141 -23.29 -2.81 -20.00
N THR A 142 -23.98 -3.94 -20.19
CA THR A 142 -25.36 -4.08 -19.74
C THR A 142 -25.46 -4.14 -18.23
N ASN A 143 -24.47 -4.74 -17.55
CA ASN A 143 -24.40 -4.75 -16.08
C ASN A 143 -24.10 -3.36 -15.48
N ALA A 144 -23.64 -2.41 -16.31
CA ALA A 144 -23.42 -1.02 -15.92
C ALA A 144 -24.66 -0.13 -16.13
N LEU A 145 -25.73 -0.68 -16.70
CA LEU A 145 -27.00 0.02 -16.85
C LEU A 145 -27.84 -0.10 -15.56
N PRO A 146 -28.74 0.86 -15.30
CA PRO A 146 -29.74 0.69 -14.26
C PRO A 146 -30.69 -0.46 -14.57
N ASN A 147 -31.27 -1.05 -13.52
CA ASN A 147 -32.29 -2.09 -13.67
C ASN A 147 -33.66 -1.53 -14.09
N ASP A 148 -33.89 -0.22 -13.93
CA ASP A 148 -35.17 0.42 -14.26
C ASP A 148 -35.00 1.51 -15.32
N VAL A 149 -35.74 1.37 -16.42
CA VAL A 149 -35.79 2.34 -17.53
C VAL A 149 -36.24 3.74 -17.05
N LEU A 150 -36.92 3.84 -15.92
CA LEU A 150 -37.29 5.13 -15.31
C LEU A 150 -36.07 5.98 -14.93
N GLN A 151 -34.89 5.37 -14.81
CA GLN A 151 -33.64 6.08 -14.49
C GLN A 151 -32.93 6.61 -15.75
N VAL A 152 -33.34 6.18 -16.96
CA VAL A 152 -32.73 6.63 -18.23
C VAL A 152 -32.80 8.14 -18.42
N PRO A 153 -33.92 8.85 -18.15
CA PRO A 153 -33.94 10.31 -18.24
C PRO A 153 -32.88 10.99 -17.36
N THR A 154 -32.66 10.48 -16.14
CA THR A 154 -31.60 10.99 -15.25
C THR A 154 -30.21 10.78 -15.84
N ILE A 155 -29.95 9.64 -16.50
CA ILE A 155 -28.68 9.41 -17.21
C ILE A 155 -28.49 10.43 -18.33
N VAL A 156 -29.54 10.72 -19.09
CA VAL A 156 -29.47 11.67 -20.22
C VAL A 156 -29.23 13.10 -19.75
N GLU A 157 -29.80 13.48 -18.62
CA GLU A 157 -29.70 14.85 -18.08
C GLU A 157 -28.43 15.07 -17.25
N GLU A 158 -28.05 14.10 -16.41
CA GLU A 158 -27.04 14.26 -15.36
C GLU A 158 -25.87 13.26 -15.47
N GLY A 159 -25.93 12.34 -16.43
CA GLY A 159 -24.94 11.27 -16.59
C GLY A 159 -25.22 10.04 -15.72
N ILE A 160 -24.56 8.93 -16.03
CA ILE A 160 -24.85 7.63 -15.40
C ILE A 160 -24.52 7.60 -13.91
N ARG A 161 -23.58 8.45 -13.49
CA ARG A 161 -23.20 8.64 -12.09
C ARG A 161 -24.39 9.05 -11.20
N ALA A 162 -25.28 9.91 -11.70
CA ALA A 162 -26.39 10.46 -10.93
C ALA A 162 -27.39 9.37 -10.48
N VAL A 163 -27.44 8.25 -11.19
CA VAL A 163 -28.29 7.11 -10.84
C VAL A 163 -27.73 6.33 -9.64
N TYR A 164 -26.40 6.21 -9.55
CA TYR A 164 -25.73 5.41 -8.52
C TYR A 164 -25.39 6.20 -7.26
N GLN A 165 -25.13 7.50 -7.38
CA GLN A 165 -24.70 8.35 -6.26
C GLN A 165 -25.68 8.33 -5.06
N PRO A 166 -27.01 8.34 -5.24
CA PRO A 166 -27.94 8.29 -4.11
C PRO A 166 -27.83 7.01 -3.27
N LEU A 167 -27.51 5.87 -3.89
CA LEU A 167 -27.31 4.60 -3.18
C LEU A 167 -26.02 4.57 -2.34
N ALA A 168 -25.09 5.46 -2.68
CA ALA A 168 -23.80 5.62 -2.03
C ALA A 168 -23.70 6.90 -1.19
N THR A 169 -24.84 7.50 -0.82
CA THR A 169 -24.89 8.71 0.01
C THR A 169 -25.72 8.41 1.25
N ARG A 170 -25.07 8.41 2.42
CA ARG A 170 -25.72 8.24 3.72
C ARG A 170 -26.28 9.56 4.21
N LYS A 171 -27.30 9.49 5.07
CA LYS A 171 -27.80 10.67 5.79
C LYS A 171 -26.76 11.15 6.79
N VAL A 172 -26.64 12.46 6.95
CA VAL A 172 -25.67 13.06 7.89
C VAL A 172 -26.03 12.69 9.33
N GLU A 173 -27.32 12.66 9.65
CA GLU A 173 -27.82 12.31 10.99
C GLU A 173 -27.45 10.87 11.37
N ASP A 174 -27.46 9.96 10.40
CA ASP A 174 -27.04 8.57 10.63
C ASP A 174 -25.54 8.48 10.89
N LEU A 175 -24.73 9.34 10.27
CA LEU A 175 -23.28 9.43 10.48
C LEU A 175 -22.93 10.10 11.81
N GLU A 176 -23.69 11.10 12.24
CA GLU A 176 -23.52 11.70 13.57
C GLU A 176 -23.86 10.69 14.68
N ALA A 177 -24.90 9.86 14.46
CA ALA A 177 -25.33 8.87 15.44
C ALA A 177 -24.45 7.62 15.49
N ASN A 178 -23.90 7.17 14.35
CA ASN A 178 -23.25 5.86 14.23
C ASN A 178 -21.84 5.90 13.62
N GLY A 179 -21.45 7.02 13.02
CA GLY A 179 -20.18 7.19 12.35
C GLY A 179 -19.02 7.34 13.32
N ARG A 180 -17.81 7.28 12.75
CA ARG A 180 -16.56 7.51 13.48
C ARG A 180 -15.67 8.41 12.65
N CYS A 181 -15.12 9.43 13.28
CA CYS A 181 -14.14 10.29 12.66
C CYS A 181 -12.83 9.51 12.43
N LEU A 182 -12.24 9.69 11.26
CA LEU A 182 -10.96 9.08 10.86
C LEU A 182 -9.82 10.11 10.81
N ASP A 183 -10.12 11.36 11.14
CA ASP A 183 -9.27 12.54 10.96
C ASP A 183 -8.83 13.18 12.27
N TYR A 184 -9.16 12.59 13.43
CA TYR A 184 -8.70 13.06 14.75
C TYR A 184 -7.19 12.97 14.94
N LEU A 185 -6.49 12.17 14.13
CA LEU A 185 -5.05 11.98 14.21
C LEU A 185 -4.38 12.41 12.91
N ALA A 186 -3.24 13.10 13.02
CA ALA A 186 -2.35 13.40 11.92
C ALA A 186 -0.91 12.97 12.24
N PRO A 187 -0.18 12.37 11.28
CA PRO A 187 1.22 12.02 11.47
C PRO A 187 2.11 13.26 11.46
N ARG A 188 2.95 13.44 12.48
CA ARG A 188 3.99 14.49 12.55
C ARG A 188 5.27 13.91 13.17
N PRO A 189 6.44 14.58 13.09
CA PRO A 189 7.62 14.15 13.85
C PRO A 189 7.27 13.99 15.33
N SER A 190 7.61 12.83 15.91
CA SER A 190 7.31 12.52 17.31
C SER A 190 8.10 13.43 18.23
N THR A 191 7.55 13.71 19.40
CA THR A 191 8.25 14.37 20.52
C THR A 191 9.20 13.42 21.24
N LEU A 192 9.06 12.10 21.05
CA LEU A 192 9.94 11.08 21.60
C LEU A 192 11.21 10.92 20.74
N PRO A 193 12.39 10.82 21.36
CA PRO A 193 13.61 10.50 20.63
C PRO A 193 13.52 9.08 20.06
N GLN A 194 14.13 8.85 18.90
CA GLN A 194 14.20 7.53 18.25
C GLN A 194 12.83 6.89 17.91
N ALA A 195 11.73 7.66 17.93
CA ALA A 195 10.38 7.18 17.58
C ALA A 195 9.92 7.60 16.16
N GLY A 196 10.66 8.51 15.52
CA GLY A 196 10.38 8.97 14.16
C GLY A 196 9.15 9.85 14.08
N ARG A 197 8.00 9.28 13.73
CA ARG A 197 6.73 10.00 13.65
C ARG A 197 5.75 9.52 14.72
N GLY A 198 4.95 10.45 15.19
CA GLY A 198 3.87 10.26 16.15
C GLY A 198 2.51 10.59 15.55
N ALA A 199 1.46 10.14 16.23
CA ALA A 199 0.08 10.53 15.96
C ALA A 199 -0.27 11.74 16.84
N PHE A 200 -0.77 12.81 16.22
CA PHE A 200 -1.11 14.05 16.91
C PHE A 200 -2.59 14.38 16.75
N ALA A 201 -3.22 14.84 17.82
CA ALA A 201 -4.60 15.29 17.79
C ALA A 201 -4.74 16.48 16.82
N THR A 202 -5.73 16.43 15.93
CA THR A 202 -6.05 17.51 14.97
C THR A 202 -7.02 18.53 15.53
N GLN A 203 -7.61 18.25 16.69
CA GLN A 203 -8.54 19.10 17.43
C GLN A 203 -8.59 18.65 18.88
N PHE A 204 -9.30 19.38 19.74
CA PHE A 204 -9.57 18.98 21.12
C PHE A 204 -10.40 17.67 21.18
N LEU A 205 -10.00 16.74 22.04
CA LEU A 205 -10.69 15.48 22.29
C LEU A 205 -10.95 15.33 23.79
N ALA A 206 -12.22 15.28 24.19
CA ALA A 206 -12.58 15.10 25.59
C ALA A 206 -12.25 13.69 26.09
N GLU A 207 -12.08 13.52 27.40
CA GLU A 207 -11.98 12.22 28.05
C GLU A 207 -13.08 11.26 27.58
N GLY A 208 -12.73 10.00 27.30
CA GLY A 208 -13.65 8.97 26.83
C GLY A 208 -14.00 9.02 25.34
N THR A 209 -13.50 10.01 24.60
CA THR A 209 -13.65 10.08 23.14
C THR A 209 -12.95 8.90 22.46
N ILE A 210 -13.61 8.28 21.47
CA ILE A 210 -12.97 7.32 20.57
C ILE A 210 -12.10 8.13 19.59
N VAL A 211 -10.79 8.13 19.86
CA VAL A 211 -9.76 8.85 19.09
C VAL A 211 -9.57 8.22 17.71
N ALA A 212 -9.60 6.90 17.63
CA ALA A 212 -9.50 6.16 16.37
C ALA A 212 -10.14 4.77 16.50
N GLY A 213 -10.47 4.16 15.36
CA GLY A 213 -10.89 2.77 15.27
C GLY A 213 -10.06 2.03 14.22
N SER A 214 -9.65 0.80 14.51
CA SER A 214 -8.89 -0.02 13.57
C SER A 214 -9.44 -1.43 13.46
N PRO A 215 -9.73 -1.93 12.24
CA PRO A 215 -9.82 -3.37 12.01
C PRO A 215 -8.45 -4.04 12.18
N PHE A 216 -8.45 -5.37 12.31
CA PHE A 216 -7.25 -6.19 12.35
C PHE A 216 -7.16 -7.18 11.20
N LEU A 217 -5.95 -7.34 10.67
CA LEU A 217 -5.54 -8.58 10.01
C LEU A 217 -5.15 -9.58 11.10
N VAL A 218 -5.64 -10.81 10.97
CA VAL A 218 -5.37 -11.90 11.92
C VAL A 218 -4.36 -12.86 11.31
N MET A 219 -3.27 -13.12 12.02
CA MET A 219 -2.22 -14.06 11.60
C MET A 219 -2.04 -15.13 12.68
N ALA A 220 -1.94 -16.39 12.25
CA ALA A 220 -1.95 -17.55 13.15
C ALA A 220 -0.69 -17.67 14.03
N ASN A 221 0.47 -17.30 13.46
CA ASN A 221 1.77 -17.35 14.13
C ASN A 221 2.71 -16.24 13.67
N GLY A 222 3.81 -16.08 14.40
CA GLY A 222 4.84 -15.09 14.15
C GLY A 222 5.74 -15.42 12.95
N ASP A 223 5.76 -16.68 12.50
CA ASP A 223 6.62 -17.15 11.41
C ASP A 223 6.33 -16.40 10.09
N TYR A 224 5.13 -15.82 9.94
CA TYR A 224 4.79 -14.94 8.82
C TYR A 224 5.74 -13.75 8.68
N PHE A 225 6.32 -13.28 9.79
CA PHE A 225 7.28 -12.18 9.80
C PHE A 225 8.72 -12.64 9.66
N ASP A 226 8.99 -13.94 9.58
CA ASP A 226 10.36 -14.41 9.51
C ASP A 226 10.95 -14.23 8.13
N MET A 227 12.23 -13.90 8.11
CA MET A 227 13.03 -13.78 6.90
C MET A 227 14.12 -14.83 6.92
N PHE A 228 14.27 -15.54 5.81
CA PHE A 228 15.19 -16.66 5.66
C PHE A 228 16.28 -16.34 4.62
N GLU A 229 17.42 -17.01 4.73
CA GLU A 229 18.45 -16.95 3.71
C GLU A 229 18.01 -17.76 2.49
N ALA A 230 18.17 -17.18 1.30
CA ALA A 230 17.90 -17.87 0.04
C ALA A 230 18.84 -17.37 -1.05
N ASN A 231 19.23 -18.28 -1.97
CA ASN A 231 19.89 -17.92 -3.21
C ASN A 231 18.84 -17.74 -4.31
N TRP A 232 18.36 -16.50 -4.42
CA TRP A 232 17.28 -16.13 -5.35
C TRP A 232 17.73 -16.00 -6.81
N TYR A 233 19.04 -15.89 -7.06
CA TYR A 233 19.57 -15.79 -8.42
C TYR A 233 19.42 -17.10 -9.19
N ASP A 234 19.65 -18.22 -8.50
CA ASP A 234 19.57 -19.53 -9.15
C ASP A 234 18.16 -20.11 -9.16
N LYS A 235 17.21 -19.54 -8.38
CA LYS A 235 15.82 -20.06 -8.15
C LYS A 235 15.73 -21.58 -7.85
N THR A 236 16.86 -22.22 -7.59
CA THR A 236 16.99 -23.68 -7.49
C THR A 236 17.00 -24.14 -6.04
N TYR A 237 17.18 -23.21 -5.10
CA TYR A 237 17.21 -23.50 -3.67
C TYR A 237 16.04 -22.79 -2.99
N PRO A 238 15.05 -23.54 -2.45
CA PRO A 238 14.05 -22.94 -1.57
C PRO A 238 14.77 -22.26 -0.38
N PRO A 239 14.18 -21.22 0.22
CA PRO A 239 14.73 -20.62 1.42
C PRO A 239 14.99 -21.67 2.49
N ASP A 240 16.12 -21.56 3.18
CA ASP A 240 16.42 -22.43 4.30
C ASP A 240 15.57 -22.01 5.50
N ILE A 241 14.38 -22.59 5.61
CA ILE A 241 13.42 -22.31 6.68
C ILE A 241 13.96 -22.70 8.07
N SER A 242 15.03 -23.51 8.15
CA SER A 242 15.68 -23.83 9.42
C SER A 242 16.58 -22.70 9.92
N ARG A 243 16.91 -21.74 9.04
CA ARG A 243 17.82 -20.63 9.32
C ARG A 243 17.11 -19.29 9.17
N LYS A 244 16.31 -18.93 10.20
CA LYS A 244 15.82 -17.57 10.35
C LYS A 244 17.00 -16.60 10.45
N THR A 245 17.00 -15.58 9.59
CA THR A 245 18.03 -14.53 9.56
C THR A 245 17.61 -13.27 10.31
N ARG A 246 16.33 -12.88 10.21
CA ARG A 246 15.76 -11.67 10.81
C ARG A 246 14.23 -11.73 10.76
N SER A 247 13.57 -10.68 11.24
CA SER A 247 12.12 -10.50 11.11
C SER A 247 11.78 -9.23 10.31
N GLN A 248 10.66 -9.28 9.58
CA GLN A 248 10.11 -8.18 8.80
C GLN A 248 9.68 -7.03 9.71
N LEU A 249 9.81 -5.80 9.20
CA LEU A 249 9.41 -4.58 9.90
C LEU A 249 7.94 -4.60 10.35
N GLY A 250 7.06 -5.28 9.61
CA GLY A 250 5.64 -5.42 9.95
C GLY A 250 5.39 -5.93 11.37
N LEU A 251 6.32 -6.72 11.94
CA LEU A 251 6.24 -7.21 13.31
C LEU A 251 6.06 -6.09 14.35
N ASN A 252 6.72 -4.93 14.14
CA ASN A 252 6.68 -3.78 15.06
C ASN A 252 5.30 -3.11 15.14
N TYR A 253 4.44 -3.39 14.16
CA TYR A 253 3.11 -2.81 14.08
C TYR A 253 2.03 -3.82 14.48
N CYS A 254 2.38 -5.07 14.76
CA CYS A 254 1.43 -6.11 15.12
C CYS A 254 1.40 -6.36 16.64
N TRP A 255 0.24 -6.81 17.10
CA TRP A 255 -0.07 -7.00 18.51
C TRP A 255 -0.11 -8.50 18.81
N THR A 256 0.41 -8.91 19.95
CA THR A 256 0.38 -10.31 20.39
C THR A 256 0.24 -10.42 21.91
N HIS A 257 -0.07 -11.61 22.40
CA HIS A 257 -0.17 -11.90 23.82
C HIS A 257 0.75 -13.06 24.18
N ALA A 258 1.36 -13.04 25.37
CA ALA A 258 2.33 -14.08 25.77
C ALA A 258 1.73 -15.50 25.85
N ASP A 259 0.41 -15.57 26.02
CA ASP A 259 -0.34 -16.82 26.14
C ASP A 259 -0.91 -17.32 24.79
N ALA A 260 -0.56 -16.72 23.65
CA ALA A 260 -1.04 -17.17 22.35
C ALA A 260 -0.02 -16.93 21.22
N SER A 261 0.02 -17.80 20.22
CA SER A 261 0.79 -17.56 18.99
C SER A 261 0.15 -16.53 18.06
N LEU A 262 -1.03 -15.99 18.40
CA LEU A 262 -1.84 -15.11 17.56
C LEU A 262 -1.22 -13.72 17.40
N PHE A 263 -1.24 -13.19 16.18
CA PHE A 263 -0.86 -11.82 15.87
C PHE A 263 -2.03 -11.04 15.25
N LEU A 264 -2.23 -9.82 15.73
CA LEU A 264 -3.27 -8.90 15.27
C LEU A 264 -2.60 -7.63 14.72
N CYS A 265 -2.70 -7.39 13.42
CA CYS A 265 -2.05 -6.26 12.77
C CYS A 265 -3.09 -5.19 12.39
N PRO A 266 -3.14 -4.05 13.11
CA PRO A 266 -4.08 -2.98 12.84
C PRO A 266 -3.73 -2.28 11.52
N TYR A 267 -4.77 -1.92 10.77
CA TYR A 267 -4.61 -1.23 9.48
C TYR A 267 -5.50 -0.01 9.31
N GLY A 268 -6.07 0.49 10.42
CA GLY A 268 -6.84 1.74 10.46
C GLY A 268 -6.02 2.98 10.10
N ALA A 269 -6.72 4.08 9.84
CA ALA A 269 -6.07 5.36 9.54
C ALA A 269 -5.29 5.86 10.77
N ASN A 270 -4.00 6.18 10.56
CA ASN A 270 -3.09 6.82 11.50
C ASN A 270 -2.81 6.10 12.84
N VAL A 271 -3.43 4.94 13.11
CA VAL A 271 -3.20 4.18 14.36
C VAL A 271 -1.77 3.63 14.48
N ASN A 272 -1.12 3.36 13.35
CA ASN A 272 0.26 2.87 13.30
C ASN A 272 1.30 3.97 13.60
N TYR A 273 0.88 5.21 13.85
CA TYR A 273 1.73 6.31 14.31
C TYR A 273 1.65 6.55 15.82
N ILE A 274 0.76 5.86 16.54
CA ILE A 274 0.59 6.03 17.98
C ILE A 274 1.76 5.33 18.66
N ASN A 275 2.67 6.09 19.26
CA ASN A 275 3.89 5.55 19.88
C ASN A 275 3.65 5.02 21.30
N HIS A 276 4.66 4.30 21.80
CA HIS A 276 4.71 3.88 23.19
C HIS A 276 4.98 5.05 24.15
N ASN A 277 4.24 5.12 25.25
CA ASN A 277 4.65 5.82 26.46
C ASN A 277 4.11 5.08 27.71
N PRO A 278 4.90 4.85 28.77
CA PRO A 278 4.41 4.27 30.02
C PRO A 278 3.38 5.14 30.75
N GLU A 279 3.29 6.43 30.42
CA GLU A 279 2.23 7.36 30.86
C GLU A 279 1.30 7.70 29.68
N PRO A 280 0.48 6.74 29.21
CA PRO A 280 -0.34 6.96 28.02
C PRO A 280 -1.48 7.93 28.28
N ASN A 281 -1.89 8.67 27.26
CA ASN A 281 -3.09 9.52 27.28
C ASN A 281 -4.28 8.87 26.54
N ILE A 282 -4.07 7.70 25.92
CA ILE A 282 -5.14 6.89 25.35
C ILE A 282 -4.98 5.40 25.75
N ARG A 283 -6.09 4.65 25.77
CA ARG A 283 -6.10 3.19 25.97
C ARG A 283 -6.80 2.49 24.82
N VAL A 284 -6.66 1.17 24.75
CA VAL A 284 -7.39 0.35 23.78
C VAL A 284 -8.53 -0.45 24.42
N GLN A 285 -9.54 -0.76 23.61
CA GLN A 285 -10.57 -1.75 23.94
C GLN A 285 -11.16 -2.35 22.66
N TRP A 286 -11.85 -3.48 22.77
CA TRP A 286 -12.66 -3.98 21.66
C TRP A 286 -13.78 -3.01 21.33
N ALA A 287 -14.06 -2.86 20.03
CA ALA A 287 -15.19 -2.08 19.55
C ALA A 287 -16.51 -2.64 20.10
N ARG A 288 -17.53 -1.78 20.24
CA ARG A 288 -18.89 -2.27 20.56
C ARG A 288 -19.41 -3.17 19.45
N ALA A 289 -20.20 -4.19 19.80
CA ALA A 289 -20.85 -5.05 18.84
C ALA A 289 -21.54 -4.26 17.71
N GLN A 290 -21.37 -4.72 16.47
CA GLN A 290 -21.93 -4.11 15.25
C GLN A 290 -21.38 -2.72 14.89
N SER A 291 -20.63 -2.05 15.78
CA SER A 291 -19.89 -0.85 15.42
C SER A 291 -18.80 -1.21 14.42
N MET A 292 -18.75 -0.51 13.28
CA MET A 292 -17.78 -0.78 12.19
C MET A 292 -17.78 -2.23 11.68
N ARG A 293 -18.87 -2.99 11.86
CA ARG A 293 -18.95 -4.45 11.59
C ARG A 293 -18.11 -5.33 12.52
N HIS A 294 -17.78 -4.85 13.72
CA HIS A 294 -17.20 -5.71 14.74
C HIS A 294 -18.12 -6.88 15.09
N ASN A 295 -17.59 -8.10 15.00
CA ASN A 295 -18.24 -9.32 15.40
C ASN A 295 -17.72 -9.78 16.77
N GLU A 296 -18.44 -9.41 17.82
CA GLU A 296 -18.09 -9.76 19.21
C GLU A 296 -18.00 -11.28 19.44
N GLN A 297 -18.70 -12.09 18.64
CA GLN A 297 -18.63 -13.55 18.75
C GLN A 297 -17.22 -14.10 18.54
N TRP A 298 -16.36 -13.40 17.80
CA TRP A 298 -14.97 -13.81 17.58
C TRP A 298 -14.15 -13.81 18.87
N LEU A 299 -14.49 -12.97 19.84
CA LEU A 299 -13.85 -12.96 21.16
C LEU A 299 -14.18 -14.23 21.97
N HIS A 300 -15.20 -14.98 21.56
CA HIS A 300 -15.61 -16.24 22.19
C HIS A 300 -15.28 -17.48 21.34
N GLN A 301 -14.71 -17.28 20.15
CA GLN A 301 -14.29 -18.35 19.25
C GLN A 301 -12.81 -18.67 19.44
N SER A 302 -12.44 -19.90 19.09
CA SER A 302 -11.04 -20.26 19.01
C SER A 302 -10.38 -19.53 17.84
N PRO A 303 -9.08 -19.16 17.93
CA PRO A 303 -8.40 -18.54 16.79
C PRO A 303 -8.43 -19.40 15.52
N THR A 304 -8.48 -20.73 15.63
CA THR A 304 -8.65 -21.65 14.48
C THR A 304 -9.94 -21.36 13.69
N GLU A 305 -11.06 -21.11 14.37
CA GLU A 305 -12.33 -20.79 13.71
C GLU A 305 -12.29 -19.42 13.02
N MET A 306 -11.63 -18.44 13.66
CA MET A 306 -11.46 -17.11 13.09
C MET A 306 -10.63 -17.13 11.81
N LEU A 307 -9.56 -17.94 11.77
CA LEU A 307 -8.64 -18.04 10.64
C LEU A 307 -9.26 -18.65 9.38
N VAL A 308 -10.42 -19.32 9.49
CA VAL A 308 -11.18 -19.83 8.35
C VAL A 308 -12.03 -18.72 7.68
N SER A 309 -12.30 -17.63 8.39
CA SER A 309 -13.06 -16.50 7.84
C SER A 309 -12.19 -15.60 6.97
N SER A 310 -12.66 -15.30 5.75
CA SER A 310 -12.00 -14.38 4.82
C SER A 310 -12.38 -12.90 5.03
N SER A 311 -13.29 -12.60 5.97
CA SER A 311 -13.71 -11.23 6.30
C SER A 311 -13.06 -10.74 7.60
N PRO A 312 -12.67 -9.46 7.70
CA PRO A 312 -12.30 -8.86 8.98
C PRO A 312 -13.52 -8.87 9.93
N GLY A 313 -13.32 -9.38 11.15
CA GLY A 313 -14.35 -9.43 12.20
C GLY A 313 -13.96 -8.70 13.49
N LEU A 314 -12.67 -8.41 13.69
CA LEU A 314 -12.16 -7.75 14.89
C LEU A 314 -11.85 -6.29 14.63
N PHE A 315 -12.29 -5.43 15.56
CA PHE A 315 -12.05 -3.99 15.56
C PHE A 315 -11.67 -3.53 16.96
N LEU A 316 -10.68 -2.63 17.01
CA LEU A 316 -10.20 -2.00 18.24
C LEU A 316 -10.55 -0.52 18.24
N ASP A 317 -10.92 -0.01 19.41
CA ASP A 317 -11.15 1.39 19.70
C ASP A 317 -9.99 1.94 20.52
N PHE A 318 -9.48 3.10 20.12
CA PHE A 318 -8.50 3.89 20.87
C PHE A 318 -9.25 5.01 21.59
N ILE A 319 -9.15 5.09 22.91
CA ILE A 319 -10.00 5.94 23.74
C ILE A 319 -9.16 6.86 24.61
N ALA A 320 -9.52 8.14 24.62
CA ALA A 320 -8.91 9.16 25.45
C ALA A 320 -9.08 8.84 26.94
N LEU A 321 -7.98 8.80 27.68
CA LEU A 321 -7.94 8.59 29.14
C LEU A 321 -8.15 9.88 29.94
N ARG A 322 -8.03 11.03 29.26
CA ARG A 322 -8.23 12.38 29.76
C ARG A 322 -8.53 13.29 28.57
N ASP A 323 -8.79 14.57 28.82
CA ASP A 323 -8.81 15.57 27.76
C ASP A 323 -7.44 15.65 27.05
N ILE A 324 -7.46 15.78 25.73
CA ILE A 324 -6.30 15.87 24.83
C ILE A 324 -6.45 17.14 24.00
N GLU A 325 -5.45 18.01 24.07
CA GLU A 325 -5.47 19.29 23.36
C GLU A 325 -5.16 19.13 21.87
N GLU A 326 -5.62 20.08 21.06
CA GLU A 326 -5.23 20.14 19.64
C GLU A 326 -3.69 20.23 19.52
N GLY A 327 -3.12 19.36 18.69
CA GLY A 327 -1.68 19.29 18.47
C GLY A 327 -0.90 18.54 19.54
N GLU A 328 -1.55 17.93 20.54
CA GLU A 328 -0.91 17.02 21.49
C GLU A 328 -0.62 15.65 20.83
N GLU A 329 0.52 15.05 21.13
CA GLU A 329 0.85 13.68 20.69
C GLU A 329 0.09 12.64 21.53
N VAL A 330 -0.44 11.60 20.88
CA VAL A 330 -1.16 10.52 21.56
C VAL A 330 -0.27 9.28 21.71
N PHE A 331 -0.41 8.61 22.86
CA PHE A 331 0.43 7.47 23.25
C PHE A 331 -0.39 6.35 23.86
N ILE A 332 0.03 5.10 23.59
CA ILE A 332 -0.44 3.90 24.29
C ILE A 332 0.71 3.24 25.06
N ASP A 333 0.37 2.43 26.05
CA ASP A 333 1.33 1.52 26.67
C ASP A 333 1.44 0.24 25.81
N TYR A 334 2.63 -0.02 25.26
CA TYR A 334 2.92 -1.23 24.48
C TYR A 334 3.22 -2.45 25.37
N GLY A 335 3.28 -2.24 26.68
CA GLY A 335 3.52 -3.23 27.71
C GLY A 335 4.98 -3.33 28.15
N PRO A 336 5.22 -3.82 29.37
CA PRO A 336 6.55 -3.82 29.99
C PRO A 336 7.58 -4.69 29.25
N LYS A 337 7.15 -5.74 28.54
CA LYS A 337 8.06 -6.57 27.74
C LYS A 337 8.64 -5.80 26.56
N TRP A 338 7.83 -4.98 25.90
CA TRP A 338 8.29 -4.13 24.81
C TRP A 338 9.28 -3.09 25.34
N GLU A 339 8.95 -2.42 26.45
CA GLU A 339 9.80 -1.39 27.06
C GLU A 339 11.17 -1.95 27.46
N LEU A 340 11.21 -3.11 28.12
CA LEU A 340 12.46 -3.80 28.46
C LEU A 340 13.26 -4.20 27.22
N ALA A 341 12.59 -4.67 26.17
CA ALA A 341 13.26 -5.04 24.92
C ALA A 341 13.85 -3.80 24.21
N TRP A 342 13.15 -2.67 24.21
CA TRP A 342 13.63 -1.42 23.64
C TRP A 342 14.82 -0.87 24.43
N GLN A 343 14.75 -0.86 25.76
CA GLN A 343 15.86 -0.45 26.62
C GLN A 343 17.10 -1.32 26.39
N ALA A 344 16.93 -2.64 26.35
CA ALA A 344 18.03 -3.57 26.07
C ALA A 344 18.61 -3.37 24.67
N HIS A 345 17.75 -3.11 23.67
CA HIS A 345 18.19 -2.78 22.31
C HIS A 345 19.06 -1.53 22.34
N VAL A 346 18.60 -0.42 22.93
CA VAL A 346 19.38 0.82 23.00
C VAL A 346 20.71 0.63 23.76
N GLU A 347 20.74 -0.16 24.83
CA GLU A 347 21.95 -0.42 25.63
C GLU A 347 23.00 -1.23 24.86
N TYR A 348 22.57 -2.27 24.13
CA TYR A 348 23.46 -3.24 23.48
C TYR A 348 23.60 -3.06 21.98
N TRP A 349 22.94 -2.06 21.39
CA TRP A 349 22.99 -1.83 19.96
C TRP A 349 24.40 -1.47 19.49
N THR A 350 24.88 -2.18 18.48
CA THR A 350 26.20 -2.00 17.88
C THR A 350 26.07 -2.02 16.37
N THR A 351 26.83 -1.17 15.69
CA THR A 351 26.69 -0.99 14.25
C THR A 351 27.84 -1.62 13.48
N SER A 352 27.57 -2.11 12.28
CA SER A 352 28.63 -2.53 11.36
C SER A 352 29.45 -1.33 10.87
N ASN A 353 30.71 -1.55 10.47
CA ASN A 353 31.54 -0.48 9.85
C ASN A 353 30.86 0.18 8.65
N TYR A 354 30.06 -0.60 7.91
CA TYR A 354 29.31 -0.15 6.75
C TYR A 354 28.23 0.90 7.10
N SER A 355 27.71 0.86 8.33
CA SER A 355 26.69 1.80 8.81
C SER A 355 27.17 3.26 8.79
N HIS A 356 28.48 3.51 8.88
CA HIS A 356 29.04 4.87 8.86
C HIS A 356 29.04 5.52 7.48
N SER A 357 29.09 4.74 6.41
CA SER A 357 29.19 5.24 5.04
C SER A 357 27.87 5.17 4.28
N TYR A 358 26.84 4.58 4.86
CA TYR A 358 25.59 4.37 4.16
C TYR A 358 24.84 5.68 3.90
N GLN A 359 24.26 5.78 2.70
CA GLN A 359 23.31 6.80 2.30
C GLN A 359 22.33 6.12 1.34
N SER A 360 21.03 6.38 1.38
CA SER A 360 20.13 5.75 0.40
C SER A 360 20.37 6.31 -1.00
N ALA A 361 20.19 5.48 -2.02
CA ALA A 361 20.31 5.90 -3.42
C ALA A 361 19.38 7.07 -3.73
N ARG A 362 18.17 7.08 -3.16
CA ARG A 362 17.21 8.17 -3.29
C ARG A 362 17.75 9.51 -2.75
N VAL A 363 18.36 9.51 -1.56
CA VAL A 363 18.96 10.72 -0.98
C VAL A 363 20.16 11.17 -1.81
N TYR A 364 21.01 10.25 -2.24
CA TYR A 364 22.16 10.54 -3.11
C TYR A 364 21.72 11.16 -4.43
N SER A 365 20.75 10.57 -5.12
CA SER A 365 20.23 11.05 -6.41
C SER A 365 19.59 12.42 -6.28
N LYS A 366 18.86 12.71 -5.19
CA LYS A 366 18.29 14.04 -4.95
C LYS A 366 19.40 15.09 -4.74
N ALA A 367 20.41 14.78 -3.94
CA ALA A 367 21.54 15.68 -3.68
C ALA A 367 22.43 15.92 -4.92
N ASN A 368 22.44 14.98 -5.87
CA ASN A 368 23.26 15.03 -7.08
C ASN A 368 22.43 15.12 -8.38
N ALA A 369 21.19 15.62 -8.31
CA ALA A 369 20.30 15.67 -9.47
C ALA A 369 20.86 16.45 -10.68
N ASN A 370 21.73 17.43 -10.40
CA ASN A 370 22.38 18.29 -11.40
C ASN A 370 23.74 17.75 -11.90
N LYS A 371 24.07 16.50 -11.61
CA LYS A 371 25.30 15.84 -12.09
C LYS A 371 24.93 14.61 -12.92
N PRO A 372 25.69 14.30 -13.98
CA PRO A 372 25.50 13.04 -14.69
C PRO A 372 25.89 11.88 -13.77
N PHE A 373 25.24 10.73 -13.98
CA PHE A 373 25.69 9.48 -13.39
C PHE A 373 27.00 9.04 -14.04
N ARG A 374 27.90 8.45 -13.22
CA ARG A 374 29.22 8.02 -13.66
C ARG A 374 29.16 6.83 -14.60
N SER A 375 29.93 6.86 -15.68
CA SER A 375 30.15 5.72 -16.56
C SER A 375 30.91 4.60 -15.83
N GLN A 376 30.94 3.41 -16.43
CA GLN A 376 31.67 2.27 -15.91
C GLN A 376 33.17 2.56 -15.76
N SER A 377 33.77 3.26 -16.72
CA SER A 377 35.19 3.67 -16.64
C SER A 377 35.45 4.71 -15.56
N GLU A 378 34.53 5.65 -15.33
CA GLU A 378 34.62 6.60 -14.23
C GLU A 378 34.50 5.89 -12.87
N GLN A 379 33.66 4.84 -12.78
CA GLN A 379 33.47 4.03 -11.58
C GLN A 379 34.68 3.15 -11.21
N GLU A 380 35.61 2.88 -12.13
CA GLU A 380 36.87 2.19 -11.81
C GLU A 380 37.77 3.03 -10.89
N VAL A 381 37.69 4.36 -11.01
CA VAL A 381 38.48 5.31 -10.23
C VAL A 381 37.71 5.80 -9.01
N ASP A 382 36.42 6.07 -9.20
CA ASP A 382 35.53 6.60 -8.17
C ASP A 382 34.21 5.80 -8.21
N PRO A 383 34.14 4.64 -7.52
CA PRO A 383 32.97 3.77 -7.59
C PRO A 383 31.77 4.35 -6.86
N TYR A 384 30.56 3.95 -7.28
CA TYR A 384 29.41 4.06 -6.38
C TYR A 384 29.57 3.06 -5.23
N PRO A 385 29.00 3.36 -4.06
CA PRO A 385 28.91 2.38 -2.99
C PRO A 385 28.30 1.07 -3.50
N SER A 386 28.80 -0.07 -3.01
CA SER A 386 28.48 -1.41 -3.51
C SER A 386 27.03 -1.85 -3.34
N TYR A 387 26.24 -1.04 -2.66
CA TYR A 387 24.83 -1.23 -2.37
C TYR A 387 23.91 -0.36 -3.23
N TYR A 388 24.47 0.32 -4.23
CA TYR A 388 23.68 0.92 -5.29
C TYR A 388 23.69 0.01 -6.51
N GLU A 389 22.60 0.06 -7.27
CA GLU A 389 22.51 -0.51 -8.61
C GLU A 389 21.81 0.46 -9.56
N PHE A 390 22.13 0.36 -10.85
CA PHE A 390 21.45 1.12 -11.89
C PHE A 390 20.33 0.29 -12.50
N ARG A 391 19.17 0.93 -12.63
CA ARG A 391 18.00 0.38 -13.32
C ARG A 391 17.62 1.28 -14.49
N CYS A 392 17.28 0.66 -15.62
CA CYS A 392 16.95 1.36 -16.85
C CYS A 392 15.58 0.93 -17.39
N LEU A 393 14.77 1.90 -17.83
CA LEU A 393 13.51 1.66 -18.53
C LEU A 393 13.69 1.73 -20.04
N ASP A 394 13.61 0.58 -20.70
CA ASP A 394 13.49 0.52 -22.16
C ASP A 394 12.01 0.62 -22.58
N VAL A 395 11.54 1.85 -22.78
CA VAL A 395 10.14 2.15 -23.13
C VAL A 395 9.73 1.51 -24.45
N ALA A 396 10.68 1.33 -25.38
CA ALA A 396 10.46 0.65 -26.65
C ALA A 396 10.14 -0.84 -26.46
N TRP A 397 10.57 -1.43 -25.34
CA TRP A 397 10.33 -2.83 -25.01
C TRP A 397 8.95 -3.04 -24.36
N TYR A 398 8.50 -2.12 -23.49
CA TYR A 398 7.25 -2.28 -22.73
C TYR A 398 6.00 -1.73 -23.41
N TYR A 399 6.09 -0.61 -24.13
CA TYR A 399 4.90 0.05 -24.69
C TYR A 399 5.19 0.67 -26.07
N PRO A 400 5.27 -0.15 -27.15
CA PRO A 400 5.54 0.35 -28.50
C PRO A 400 4.46 1.30 -29.06
N LYS A 401 3.31 1.45 -28.38
CA LYS A 401 2.18 2.30 -28.79
C LYS A 401 1.88 3.49 -27.87
N GLN A 402 2.60 3.69 -26.76
CA GLN A 402 2.32 4.76 -25.79
C GLN A 402 3.61 5.45 -25.32
N HIS A 403 4.17 6.31 -26.18
CA HIS A 403 5.45 6.99 -25.94
C HIS A 403 5.40 8.14 -24.91
N GLN A 404 4.24 8.50 -24.35
CA GLN A 404 4.08 9.88 -23.90
C GLN A 404 4.28 10.22 -22.42
N ASN A 405 4.52 9.30 -21.48
CA ASN A 405 4.79 9.73 -20.09
C ASN A 405 5.63 8.74 -19.26
N VAL A 406 6.93 8.63 -19.57
CA VAL A 406 7.89 7.79 -18.83
C VAL A 406 8.02 8.21 -17.36
N TRP A 407 7.84 9.49 -17.05
CA TRP A 407 7.85 9.99 -15.68
C TRP A 407 6.66 9.46 -14.84
N MET A 408 5.50 9.25 -15.47
CA MET A 408 4.36 8.58 -14.82
C MET A 408 4.63 7.08 -14.62
N LEU A 409 5.49 6.47 -15.43
CA LEU A 409 5.80 5.05 -15.32
C LEU A 409 6.61 4.78 -14.05
N TRP A 410 7.69 5.53 -13.76
CA TRP A 410 8.42 5.41 -12.48
C TRP A 410 7.59 5.73 -11.24
N ASN A 411 6.68 6.70 -11.34
CA ASN A 411 5.81 7.07 -10.23
C ASN A 411 4.66 6.06 -10.03
N ARG A 412 4.36 5.25 -11.05
CA ARG A 412 3.54 4.05 -10.89
C ARG A 412 4.45 2.96 -10.32
N THR A 413 4.14 2.54 -9.11
CA THR A 413 4.65 1.43 -8.27
C THR A 413 4.97 0.06 -8.94
N ARG A 414 5.11 -0.05 -10.27
CA ARG A 414 5.24 -1.29 -11.05
C ARG A 414 6.11 -1.18 -12.31
N THR A 415 7.05 -0.25 -12.40
CA THR A 415 7.92 -0.20 -13.58
C THR A 415 9.10 -1.15 -13.51
N PHE A 416 9.10 -2.09 -14.45
CA PHE A 416 10.20 -3.00 -14.73
C PHE A 416 11.43 -2.24 -15.23
N GLY A 417 12.41 -2.01 -14.35
CA GLY A 417 13.74 -1.58 -14.76
C GLY A 417 14.67 -2.77 -14.97
N PHE A 418 15.31 -2.86 -16.13
CA PHE A 418 16.41 -3.80 -16.33
C PHE A 418 17.62 -3.33 -15.55
N ASN A 419 18.39 -4.27 -14.98
CA ASN A 419 19.74 -3.96 -14.55
C ASN A 419 20.51 -3.35 -15.71
N CYS A 420 21.24 -2.28 -15.46
CA CYS A 420 22.01 -1.64 -16.51
C CYS A 420 23.35 -1.10 -16.05
N ARG A 421 24.25 -0.90 -17.01
CA ARG A 421 25.53 -0.22 -16.82
C ARG A 421 25.58 0.98 -17.74
N ILE A 422 26.12 2.08 -17.25
CA ILE A 422 26.33 3.29 -18.03
C ILE A 422 27.69 3.17 -18.72
N LEU A 423 27.69 3.07 -20.04
CA LEU A 423 28.92 2.99 -20.83
C LEU A 423 29.50 4.39 -21.07
N GLU A 424 28.64 5.32 -21.45
CA GLU A 424 28.99 6.71 -21.77
C GLU A 424 27.83 7.63 -21.36
N HIS A 425 28.14 8.88 -21.00
CA HIS A 425 27.14 9.92 -20.81
C HIS A 425 27.49 11.16 -21.62
N ARG A 426 26.47 11.96 -21.95
CA ARG A 426 26.62 13.27 -22.60
C ARG A 426 25.55 14.23 -22.09
N THR A 427 25.85 15.52 -22.17
CA THR A 427 24.92 16.60 -21.78
C THR A 427 24.45 17.32 -23.04
N SER A 428 23.15 17.52 -23.18
CA SER A 428 22.61 18.36 -24.26
C SER A 428 22.87 19.85 -24.01
N PRO A 429 22.74 20.72 -25.02
CA PRO A 429 22.85 22.17 -24.83
C PRO A 429 21.89 22.73 -23.77
N GLU A 430 20.73 22.09 -23.58
CA GLU A 430 19.71 22.45 -22.59
C GLU A 430 20.03 21.91 -21.18
N GLY A 431 21.17 21.23 -21.00
CA GLY A 431 21.59 20.67 -19.71
C GLY A 431 20.99 19.30 -19.37
N THR A 432 20.32 18.63 -20.32
CA THR A 432 19.75 17.30 -20.08
C THR A 432 20.80 16.22 -20.25
N PHE A 433 20.92 15.30 -19.29
CA PHE A 433 21.84 14.16 -19.40
C PHE A 433 21.25 13.01 -20.22
N TYR A 434 22.09 12.42 -21.06
CA TYR A 434 21.81 11.26 -21.87
C TYR A 434 22.86 10.18 -21.62
N TYR A 435 22.44 8.92 -21.60
CA TYR A 435 23.26 7.77 -21.23
C TYR A 435 23.22 6.73 -22.34
N LYS A 436 24.38 6.24 -22.74
CA LYS A 436 24.51 5.01 -23.51
C LYS A 436 24.65 3.87 -22.51
N VAL A 437 23.75 2.89 -22.59
CA VAL A 437 23.65 1.85 -21.56
C VAL A 437 23.80 0.45 -22.14
N GLU A 438 24.34 -0.42 -21.32
CA GLU A 438 24.29 -1.87 -21.49
C GLU A 438 23.20 -2.41 -20.57
N LEU A 439 22.23 -3.15 -21.12
CA LEU A 439 21.12 -3.70 -20.37
C LEU A 439 21.36 -5.19 -20.11
N GLN A 440 21.10 -5.62 -18.88
CA GLN A 440 21.00 -7.02 -18.51
C GLN A 440 19.54 -7.43 -18.61
N ALA A 441 19.20 -8.17 -19.66
CA ALA A 441 17.89 -8.81 -19.77
C ALA A 441 18.06 -10.32 -19.96
N PRO A 442 17.05 -11.12 -19.55
CA PRO A 442 16.99 -12.51 -19.95
C PRO A 442 17.02 -12.61 -21.49
N GLN A 443 17.72 -13.61 -22.04
CA GLN A 443 17.67 -13.91 -23.47
C GLN A 443 16.24 -14.29 -23.87
N HIS A 444 15.41 -13.31 -24.22
CA HIS A 444 14.12 -13.54 -24.84
C HIS A 444 14.27 -13.31 -26.34
N LYS A 445 14.47 -14.39 -27.11
CA LYS A 445 14.43 -14.31 -28.57
C LYS A 445 13.01 -14.17 -29.13
N ASP A 446 11.99 -14.53 -28.35
CA ASP A 446 10.62 -14.61 -28.86
C ASP A 446 9.74 -13.58 -28.16
N VAL A 447 9.76 -12.37 -28.69
CA VAL A 447 8.83 -11.32 -28.32
C VAL A 447 7.53 -11.55 -29.10
N TRP A 448 6.38 -11.38 -28.43
CA TRP A 448 5.01 -11.32 -28.95
C TRP A 448 4.24 -12.66 -29.07
N GLY A 449 3.85 -13.27 -27.95
CA GLY A 449 2.64 -14.12 -27.94
C GLY A 449 2.62 -15.35 -27.02
N GLU A 450 3.76 -15.85 -26.57
CA GLU A 450 3.78 -17.05 -25.71
C GLU A 450 3.77 -16.68 -24.22
N GLN A 451 3.04 -17.48 -23.43
CA GLN A 451 3.03 -17.39 -21.97
C GLN A 451 4.47 -17.49 -21.45
N TRP A 452 4.82 -16.55 -20.57
CA TRP A 452 6.10 -16.53 -19.86
C TRP A 452 6.37 -17.91 -19.24
N ASP A 453 7.42 -18.58 -19.70
CA ASP A 453 7.88 -19.87 -19.18
C ASP A 453 9.11 -19.63 -18.29
N PRO A 454 8.95 -19.55 -16.95
CA PRO A 454 10.06 -19.31 -16.03
C PRO A 454 11.15 -20.37 -16.09
N SER A 455 10.86 -21.58 -16.60
CA SER A 455 11.86 -22.65 -16.74
C SER A 455 12.85 -22.42 -17.90
N LYS A 456 12.54 -21.49 -18.81
CA LYS A 456 13.36 -21.16 -19.99
C LYS A 456 14.15 -19.85 -19.85
N ALA A 457 14.13 -19.20 -18.69
CA ALA A 457 15.00 -18.06 -18.41
C ALA A 457 16.47 -18.51 -18.45
N ARG A 458 17.08 -18.45 -19.64
CA ARG A 458 18.50 -18.75 -19.84
C ARG A 458 19.36 -17.62 -19.27
N ALA A 459 20.63 -17.95 -19.03
CA ALA A 459 21.70 -17.07 -18.57
C ALA A 459 21.53 -15.63 -19.07
N GLU A 460 21.56 -14.70 -18.12
CA GLU A 460 21.41 -13.26 -18.37
C GLU A 460 22.48 -12.80 -19.37
N THR A 461 22.06 -12.12 -20.43
CA THR A 461 22.99 -11.53 -21.39
C THR A 461 22.91 -10.02 -21.33
N TRP A 462 24.08 -9.41 -21.31
CA TRP A 462 24.25 -7.98 -21.46
C TRP A 462 24.18 -7.62 -22.95
N TYR A 463 23.40 -6.59 -23.30
CA TYR A 463 23.34 -6.06 -24.65
C TYR A 463 23.36 -4.54 -24.63
N THR A 464 24.13 -3.95 -25.55
CA THR A 464 24.24 -2.51 -25.72
C THR A 464 23.05 -2.00 -26.52
N ARG A 465 22.43 -0.91 -26.05
CA ARG A 465 21.43 -0.17 -26.84
C ARG A 465 22.13 0.85 -27.71
N ASP A 466 21.75 0.89 -28.99
CA ASP A 466 22.25 1.92 -29.92
C ASP A 466 21.67 3.31 -29.61
N SER A 467 20.48 3.35 -28.98
CA SER A 467 19.80 4.58 -28.59
C SER A 467 20.30 5.12 -27.25
N TRP A 468 20.48 6.44 -27.16
CA TRP A 468 20.77 7.14 -25.92
C TRP A 468 19.51 7.26 -25.04
N PHE A 469 19.62 6.90 -23.77
CA PHE A 469 18.57 7.04 -22.78
C PHE A 469 18.63 8.41 -22.10
N PRO A 470 17.57 9.22 -22.12
CA PRO A 470 17.51 10.42 -21.29
C PRO A 470 17.56 10.06 -19.79
N GLN A 471 18.01 10.99 -18.94
CA GLN A 471 18.17 10.78 -17.49
C GLN A 471 16.94 10.20 -16.80
N HIS A 472 15.74 10.61 -17.19
CA HIS A 472 14.52 10.09 -16.57
C HIS A 472 14.24 8.61 -16.92
N GLN A 473 15.03 7.95 -17.78
CA GLN A 473 14.98 6.51 -18.04
C GLN A 473 16.03 5.70 -17.28
N VAL A 474 16.96 6.36 -16.58
CA VAL A 474 18.03 5.73 -15.81
C VAL A 474 17.90 6.17 -14.36
N VAL A 475 17.79 5.22 -13.44
CA VAL A 475 17.69 5.51 -12.01
C VAL A 475 18.74 4.73 -11.24
N LEU A 476 19.29 5.37 -10.21
CA LEU A 476 20.11 4.74 -9.20
C LEU A 476 19.17 4.30 -8.08
N VAL A 477 19.20 3.03 -7.69
CA VAL A 477 18.38 2.48 -6.61
C VAL A 477 19.26 1.76 -5.60
N ASP A 478 18.75 1.61 -4.38
CA ASP A 478 19.37 0.74 -3.39
C ASP A 478 19.25 -0.72 -3.85
N LEU A 479 20.30 -1.49 -3.66
CA LEU A 479 20.30 -2.91 -3.91
C LEU A 479 19.22 -3.57 -3.04
N ALA A 480 18.59 -4.63 -3.55
CA ALA A 480 17.59 -5.36 -2.79
C ALA A 480 18.15 -5.77 -1.42
N TYR A 481 17.36 -5.55 -0.37
CA TYR A 481 17.71 -5.83 1.02
C TYR A 481 18.85 -5.00 1.63
N SER A 482 19.30 -3.90 1.01
CA SER A 482 20.36 -3.03 1.57
C SER A 482 19.85 -1.79 2.32
N THR A 483 18.55 -1.50 2.27
CA THR A 483 17.92 -0.35 2.94
C THR A 483 17.74 -0.57 4.44
N ASP A 484 17.40 0.51 5.18
CA ASP A 484 17.38 0.51 6.65
C ASP A 484 16.39 -0.51 7.23
N ILE A 485 15.28 -0.78 6.53
CA ILE A 485 14.26 -1.73 6.96
C ILE A 485 14.73 -3.19 6.97
N PHE A 486 15.89 -3.48 6.36
CA PHE A 486 16.48 -4.82 6.29
C PHE A 486 17.72 -5.00 7.17
N LEU A 487 18.07 -3.98 7.95
CA LEU A 487 19.14 -4.08 8.94
C LEU A 487 18.88 -5.27 9.88
N SER A 488 19.89 -6.13 10.03
CA SER A 488 19.81 -7.34 10.86
C SER A 488 19.74 -7.02 12.36
N ASP A 489 20.27 -5.86 12.73
CA ASP A 489 20.36 -5.31 14.07
C ASP A 489 19.28 -4.26 14.35
N ALA A 490 18.30 -4.06 13.46
CA ALA A 490 17.19 -3.16 13.74
C ALA A 490 16.21 -3.77 14.76
N PHE A 491 15.64 -2.92 15.61
CA PHE A 491 14.70 -3.35 16.63
C PHE A 491 13.45 -4.01 16.01
N ARG A 492 13.12 -5.22 16.47
CA ARG A 492 11.97 -6.01 16.02
C ARG A 492 11.23 -6.57 17.23
N HIS A 493 10.08 -6.02 17.59
CA HIS A 493 9.30 -6.49 18.73
C HIS A 493 7.81 -6.15 18.56
N PRO A 494 6.88 -7.11 18.73
CA PRO A 494 5.45 -6.84 18.66
C PRO A 494 4.96 -6.06 19.88
N ILE A 495 3.81 -5.41 19.71
CA ILE A 495 3.09 -4.70 20.78
C ILE A 495 2.36 -5.73 21.64
N ALA A 496 2.33 -5.56 22.96
CA ALA A 496 1.57 -6.45 23.83
C ALA A 496 0.08 -6.09 23.83
N ILE A 497 -0.79 -7.09 23.69
CA ILE A 497 -2.22 -6.94 24.03
C ILE A 497 -2.33 -6.92 25.56
N PRO A 498 -3.02 -5.96 26.18
CA PRO A 498 -3.22 -5.97 27.62
C PRO A 498 -4.07 -7.18 28.09
N ASP A 499 -3.68 -7.78 29.21
CA ASP A 499 -4.42 -8.90 29.83
C ASP A 499 -5.90 -8.57 30.08
N SER A 500 -6.20 -7.30 30.38
CA SER A 500 -7.55 -6.81 30.67
C SER A 500 -8.52 -6.90 29.49
N ILE A 501 -8.00 -7.00 28.26
CA ILE A 501 -8.82 -7.14 27.05
C ILE A 501 -8.53 -8.43 26.29
N PHE A 502 -7.55 -9.25 26.71
CA PHE A 502 -7.20 -10.47 26.00
C PHE A 502 -8.26 -11.57 26.25
N PRO A 503 -8.94 -12.09 25.21
CA PRO A 503 -9.99 -13.08 25.40
C PRO A 503 -9.50 -14.42 25.93
N ASP A 504 -10.23 -14.96 26.91
CA ASP A 504 -9.90 -16.27 27.51
C ASP A 504 -9.94 -17.41 26.48
N ALA A 505 -10.83 -17.32 25.49
CA ALA A 505 -10.93 -18.31 24.40
C ALA A 505 -9.66 -18.41 23.54
N TRP A 506 -8.76 -17.42 23.62
CA TRP A 506 -7.52 -17.38 22.85
C TRP A 506 -6.30 -17.80 23.67
N ARG A 507 -6.42 -17.88 25.01
CA ARG A 507 -5.30 -18.29 25.89
C ARG A 507 -4.95 -19.76 25.64
N GLY A 508 -3.65 -20.02 25.53
CA GLY A 508 -3.08 -21.34 25.22
C GLY A 508 -3.12 -21.71 23.74
N PHE A 509 -3.56 -20.81 22.85
CA PHE A 509 -3.56 -21.09 21.42
C PHE A 509 -2.14 -21.19 20.86
N VAL A 510 -1.87 -22.27 20.13
CA VAL A 510 -0.64 -22.53 19.39
C VAL A 510 -1.03 -23.03 18.00
N ALA A 511 -0.63 -22.29 16.97
CA ALA A 511 -0.95 -22.57 15.57
C ALA A 511 -0.13 -23.70 14.95
#